data_AF-A0A1C5SV38-F1
#
_entry.id   AF-A0A1C5SV38-F1
#
_cell.length_a   1.000
_cell.length_b   1.000
_cell.length_c   1.000
_cell.angle_alpha   90.00
_cell.angle_beta   90.00
_cell.angle_gamma   90.00
#
_symmetry.space_group_name_H-M   'P 1'
#
loop_
_entity.id
_entity.type
_entity.pdbx_description
1 polymer ?
#
loop_
_entity_poly.entity_id
_entity_poly.type
_entity_poly.pdbx_seq_one_letter_code
_entity_poly.pdbx_strand_id
1 'polypeptide(L)'
;MKKIENTVIGLILIIIGVIIGLNAFHITNIDLFFDGWWTLFIIVPCFFGLFKDQDKTGNIIGLIVGIYLLLYCQGLINFQFAWKLVVPVIFVLIGLKMIFKDTFNKKKPRQNIYDNQLYTGGNYDVTFNGLILDLSKAYLNEETNITISTLFGGVDLYLPDDVNIQIQSSNFLGGVDLHKRENKIENTKVIYLNARCIFGGINIK
;
A
#
# COMPACT_ATOMS: atom_id res chain seq x y z
N MET A 1 17.25 31.60 10.38
CA MET A 1 15.79 31.39 10.46
C MET A 1 15.16 31.88 11.78
N LYS A 2 15.83 31.80 12.94
CA LYS A 2 15.29 32.24 14.26
C LYS A 2 14.74 33.68 14.36
N LYS A 3 15.24 34.63 13.55
CA LYS A 3 14.81 36.04 13.62
C LYS A 3 13.39 36.28 13.09
N ILE A 4 12.99 35.54 12.05
CA ILE A 4 11.67 35.71 11.41
C ILE A 4 10.57 35.07 12.28
N GLU A 5 10.87 33.92 12.89
CA GLU A 5 9.95 33.20 13.77
C GLU A 5 9.52 34.06 14.97
N ASN A 6 10.47 34.72 15.64
CA ASN A 6 10.17 35.58 16.78
C ASN A 6 9.38 36.85 16.38
N THR A 7 9.65 37.43 15.20
CA THR A 7 8.91 38.59 14.69
C THR A 7 7.46 38.23 14.32
N VAL A 8 7.24 37.05 13.74
CA VAL A 8 5.89 36.56 13.40
C VAL A 8 5.08 36.25 14.65
N ILE A 9 5.67 35.57 15.64
CA ILE A 9 5.00 35.28 16.92
C ILE A 9 4.64 36.58 17.65
N GLY A 10 5.53 37.58 17.64
CA GLY A 10 5.28 38.90 18.22
C GLY A 10 4.12 39.64 17.54
N LEU A 11 4.05 39.62 16.21
CA LEU A 11 2.97 40.27 15.46
C LEU A 11 1.61 39.60 15.74
N ILE A 12 1.57 38.28 15.81
CA ILE A 12 0.35 37.51 16.14
C ILE A 12 -0.13 37.86 17.55
N LEU A 13 0.76 37.96 18.54
CA LEU A 13 0.41 38.37 19.90
C LEU A 13 -0.16 39.79 19.97
N ILE A 14 0.40 40.72 19.18
CA ILE A 14 -0.12 42.10 19.09
C ILE A 14 -1.54 42.10 18.51
N ILE A 15 -1.78 41.37 17.42
CA ILE A 15 -3.10 41.28 16.78
C ILE A 15 -4.13 40.68 17.73
N ILE A 16 -3.80 39.57 18.41
CA ILE A 16 -4.68 38.93 19.40
C ILE A 16 -4.98 39.90 20.55
N GLY A 17 -3.97 40.57 21.09
CA GLY A 17 -4.12 41.55 22.17
C GLY A 17 -5.02 42.73 21.80
N VAL A 18 -4.88 43.26 20.58
CA VAL A 18 -5.73 44.35 20.07
C VAL A 18 -7.19 43.92 19.96
N ILE A 19 -7.46 42.73 19.43
CA ILE A 19 -8.83 42.21 19.29
C ILE A 19 -9.46 41.95 20.66
N ILE A 20 -8.73 41.36 21.61
CA ILE A 20 -9.21 41.16 22.99
C ILE A 20 -9.50 42.52 23.66
N GLY A 21 -8.61 43.50 23.49
CA GLY A 21 -8.79 44.85 24.03
C GLY A 21 -10.02 45.56 23.47
N LEU A 22 -10.21 45.52 22.14
CA LEU A 22 -11.37 46.13 21.48
C LEU A 22 -12.69 45.46 21.88
N ASN A 23 -12.69 44.15 22.11
CA ASN A 23 -13.85 43.45 22.65
C ASN A 23 -14.17 43.84 24.09
N ALA A 24 -13.15 44.09 24.93
CA ALA A 24 -13.34 44.55 26.31
C ALA A 24 -13.98 45.95 26.40
N PHE A 25 -13.76 46.80 25.38
CA PHE A 25 -14.43 48.10 25.25
C PHE A 25 -15.81 48.03 24.57
N HIS A 26 -16.32 46.83 24.26
CA HIS A 26 -17.56 46.60 23.51
C HIS A 26 -17.62 47.27 22.13
N ILE A 27 -16.45 47.61 21.55
CA ILE A 27 -16.35 48.20 20.21
C ILE A 27 -16.52 47.10 19.15
N THR A 28 -16.06 45.88 19.46
CA THR A 28 -16.17 44.69 18.62
C THR A 28 -16.73 43.51 19.43
N ASN A 29 -17.41 42.56 18.78
CA ASN A 29 -17.83 41.28 19.37
C ASN A 29 -17.19 40.13 18.57
N ILE A 30 -15.85 40.04 18.61
CA ILE A 30 -15.10 39.00 17.88
C ILE A 30 -14.70 37.89 18.84
N ASP A 31 -15.40 36.76 18.80
CA ASP A 31 -15.01 35.59 19.59
C ASP A 31 -13.77 34.92 19.00
N LEU A 32 -12.59 35.30 19.50
CA LEU A 32 -11.30 34.68 19.14
C LEU A 32 -11.19 33.22 19.61
N PHE A 33 -11.92 32.88 20.66
CA PHE A 33 -11.87 31.58 21.32
C PHE A 33 -13.17 30.83 21.03
N PHE A 34 -13.13 29.97 20.01
CA PHE A 34 -14.22 29.06 19.69
C PHE A 34 -14.12 27.76 20.50
N ASP A 35 -15.23 27.04 20.67
CA ASP A 35 -15.24 25.78 21.40
C ASP A 35 -14.24 24.78 20.80
N GLY A 36 -13.23 24.41 21.60
CA GLY A 36 -12.16 23.52 21.18
C GLY A 36 -10.89 24.19 20.66
N TRP A 37 -10.77 25.53 20.70
CA TRP A 37 -9.58 26.26 20.24
C TRP A 37 -8.26 25.74 20.85
N TRP A 38 -8.29 25.22 22.08
CA TRP A 38 -7.12 24.66 22.76
C TRP A 38 -6.51 23.45 22.04
N THR A 39 -7.29 22.73 21.24
CA THR A 39 -6.81 21.58 20.45
C THR A 39 -5.81 22.01 19.36
N LEU A 40 -5.82 23.29 18.96
CA LEU A 40 -4.85 23.84 18.03
C LEU A 40 -3.42 23.77 18.56
N PHE A 41 -3.20 23.77 19.88
CA PHE A 41 -1.87 23.55 20.47
C PHE A 41 -1.32 22.14 20.22
N ILE A 42 -2.18 21.19 19.90
CA ILE A 42 -1.79 19.83 19.51
C ILE A 42 -1.65 19.77 17.99
N ILE A 43 -2.66 20.28 17.26
CA ILE A 43 -2.71 20.21 15.79
C ILE A 43 -1.53 20.96 15.16
N VAL A 44 -1.23 22.18 15.61
CA VAL A 44 -0.24 23.05 14.95
C VAL A 44 1.19 22.48 15.04
N PRO A 45 1.72 22.07 16.20
CA PRO A 45 3.03 21.43 16.28
C PRO A 45 3.11 20.11 15.51
N CYS A 46 2.07 19.27 15.57
CA CYS A 46 2.04 18.01 14.82
C CYS A 46 2.00 18.25 13.30
N PHE A 47 1.25 19.25 12.84
CA PHE A 47 1.20 19.63 11.43
C PHE A 47 2.56 20.09 10.92
N PHE A 48 3.24 20.98 11.64
CA PHE A 48 4.59 21.40 11.27
C PHE A 48 5.62 20.26 11.39
N GLY A 49 5.44 19.37 12.36
CA GLY A 49 6.26 18.17 12.55
C GLY A 49 6.23 17.21 11.35
N LEU A 50 5.11 17.13 10.61
CA LEU A 50 5.02 16.31 9.38
C LEU A 50 6.03 16.72 8.29
N PHE A 51 6.42 17.99 8.27
CA PHE A 51 7.36 18.54 7.30
C PHE A 51 8.81 18.54 7.81
N LYS A 52 9.02 18.35 9.12
CA LYS A 52 10.35 18.50 9.76
C LYS A 52 10.95 17.19 10.23
N ASP A 53 10.14 16.23 10.68
CA ASP A 53 10.62 15.00 11.31
C ASP A 53 10.76 13.84 10.32
N GLN A 54 11.77 12.98 10.54
CA GLN A 54 11.99 11.78 9.73
C GLN A 54 10.92 10.70 10.01
N ASP A 55 10.56 10.53 11.29
CA ASP A 55 9.50 9.61 11.73
C ASP A 55 8.17 10.35 11.90
N LYS A 56 7.27 10.17 10.92
CA LYS A 56 6.01 10.93 10.83
C LYS A 56 4.86 10.31 11.65
N THR A 57 5.05 9.11 12.18
CA THR A 57 3.99 8.33 12.83
C THR A 57 3.38 9.06 14.03
N GLY A 58 4.21 9.64 14.90
CA GLY A 58 3.74 10.39 16.08
C GLY A 58 2.94 11.64 15.69
N ASN A 59 3.41 12.38 14.68
CA ASN A 59 2.75 13.58 14.18
C ASN A 59 1.39 13.25 13.53
N ILE A 60 1.29 12.16 12.76
CA ILE A 60 0.03 11.69 12.18
C ILE A 60 -0.98 11.33 13.28
N ILE A 61 -0.55 10.59 14.32
CA ILE A 61 -1.42 10.21 15.44
C ILE A 61 -1.91 11.45 16.19
N GLY A 62 -1.01 12.37 16.52
CA GLY A 62 -1.36 13.61 17.21
C GLY A 62 -2.34 14.48 16.42
N LEU A 63 -2.19 14.52 15.09
CA LEU A 63 -3.07 15.28 14.20
C LEU A 63 -4.49 14.64 14.16
N ILE A 64 -4.58 13.32 14.06
CA ILE A 64 -5.87 12.59 14.12
C ILE A 64 -6.57 12.84 15.46
N VAL A 65 -5.85 12.75 16.58
CA VAL A 65 -6.40 13.00 17.91
C VAL A 65 -6.84 14.45 18.08
N GLY A 66 -6.02 15.41 17.61
CA GLY A 66 -6.33 16.83 17.68
C GLY A 66 -7.58 17.20 16.88
N ILE A 67 -7.71 16.72 15.63
CA ILE A 67 -8.91 16.93 14.81
C ILE A 67 -10.13 16.30 15.47
N TYR A 68 -10.01 15.08 15.98
CA TYR A 68 -11.11 14.39 16.65
C TYR A 68 -11.62 15.16 17.87
N LEU A 69 -10.72 15.68 18.71
CA LEU A 69 -11.08 16.51 19.87
C LEU A 69 -11.74 17.82 19.43
N LEU A 70 -11.25 18.43 18.35
CA LEU A 70 -11.83 19.67 17.82
C LEU A 70 -13.26 19.46 17.35
N LEU A 71 -13.50 18.39 16.59
CA LEU A 71 -14.83 18.03 16.09
C LEU A 71 -15.79 17.64 17.22
N TYR A 72 -15.28 17.08 18.32
CA TYR A 72 -16.06 16.85 19.53
C TYR A 72 -16.48 18.16 20.21
N CYS A 73 -15.55 19.09 20.41
CA CYS A 73 -15.85 20.40 21.02
C CYS A 73 -16.83 21.24 20.18
N GLN A 74 -16.79 21.11 18.85
CA GLN A 74 -17.76 21.77 17.96
C GLN A 74 -19.14 21.10 17.95
N GLY A 75 -19.34 20.02 18.72
CA GLY A 75 -20.60 19.29 18.77
C GLY A 75 -20.93 18.52 17.48
N LEU A 76 -20.00 18.46 16.53
CA LEU A 76 -20.16 17.74 15.26
C LEU A 76 -20.10 16.22 15.46
N ILE A 77 -19.37 15.75 16.48
CA ILE A 77 -19.25 14.33 16.82
C ILE A 77 -19.81 14.09 18.21
N ASN A 78 -20.90 13.33 18.28
CA ASN A 78 -21.42 12.82 19.54
C ASN A 78 -20.58 11.62 20.02
N PHE A 79 -20.27 11.55 21.31
CA PHE A 79 -19.57 10.42 21.95
C PHE A 79 -20.16 9.05 21.56
N GLN A 80 -21.49 8.99 21.42
CA GLN A 80 -22.21 7.78 21.00
C GLN A 80 -21.92 7.37 19.55
N PHE A 81 -21.70 8.33 18.64
CA PHE A 81 -21.35 8.04 17.25
C PHE A 81 -19.88 7.63 17.12
N ALA A 82 -19.00 8.27 17.89
CA ALA A 82 -17.58 7.99 17.85
C ALA A 82 -17.22 6.55 18.24
N TRP A 83 -17.72 6.04 19.36
CA TRP A 83 -17.42 4.65 19.77
C TRP A 83 -18.01 3.61 18.81
N LYS A 84 -19.16 3.93 18.18
CA LYS A 84 -19.77 3.10 17.13
C LYS A 84 -18.93 3.01 15.87
N LEU A 85 -18.04 3.97 15.60
CA LEU A 85 -17.19 4.01 14.40
C LEU A 85 -15.75 3.57 14.69
N VAL A 86 -15.19 3.94 15.85
CA VAL A 86 -13.84 3.55 16.27
C VAL A 86 -13.70 2.04 16.37
N VAL A 87 -14.68 1.33 16.95
CA VAL A 87 -14.62 -0.12 17.10
C VAL A 87 -14.56 -0.84 15.74
N PRO A 88 -15.49 -0.61 14.78
CA PRO A 88 -15.38 -1.17 13.43
C PRO A 88 -14.06 -0.84 12.73
N VAL A 89 -13.58 0.40 12.84
CA VAL A 89 -12.31 0.82 12.22
C VAL A 89 -11.14 0.04 12.82
N ILE A 90 -11.08 -0.13 14.14
CA ILE A 90 -10.05 -0.93 14.81
C ILE A 90 -10.13 -2.39 14.34
N PHE A 91 -11.32 -2.99 14.25
CA PHE A 91 -11.49 -4.35 13.74
C PHE A 91 -11.02 -4.48 12.28
N VAL A 92 -11.34 -3.52 11.41
CA VAL A 92 -10.87 -3.47 10.02
C VAL A 92 -9.35 -3.35 9.97
N LEU A 93 -8.76 -2.46 10.76
CA LEU A 93 -7.30 -2.28 10.82
C LEU A 93 -6.58 -3.51 11.34
N ILE A 94 -7.13 -4.20 12.36
CA ILE A 94 -6.59 -5.45 12.89
C ILE A 94 -6.72 -6.56 11.83
N GLY A 95 -7.88 -6.69 11.19
CA GLY A 95 -8.10 -7.67 10.12
C GLY A 95 -7.15 -7.46 8.94
N LEU A 96 -7.02 -6.21 8.49
CA LEU A 96 -6.08 -5.83 7.44
C LEU A 96 -4.63 -6.10 7.86
N LYS A 97 -4.25 -5.72 9.08
CA LYS A 97 -2.92 -6.01 9.63
C LYS A 97 -2.66 -7.51 9.67
N MET A 98 -3.63 -8.34 10.06
CA MET A 98 -3.49 -9.80 10.12
C MET A 98 -3.28 -10.41 8.73
N ILE A 99 -4.01 -9.92 7.72
CA ILE A 99 -3.85 -10.37 6.32
C ILE A 99 -2.48 -9.97 5.76
N PHE A 100 -2.06 -8.72 5.97
CA PHE A 100 -0.85 -8.17 5.38
C PHE A 100 0.42 -8.39 6.22
N LYS A 101 0.31 -8.93 7.45
CA LYS A 101 1.45 -9.17 8.35
C LYS A 101 2.51 -10.05 7.72
N ASP A 102 2.10 -11.05 6.95
CA ASP A 102 3.02 -11.99 6.30
C ASP A 102 3.50 -11.52 4.92
N THR A 103 2.80 -10.58 4.29
CA THR A 103 3.14 -9.99 2.98
C THR A 103 4.32 -9.02 3.06
N PHE A 104 4.44 -8.24 4.14
CA PHE A 104 5.49 -7.21 4.27
C PHE A 104 6.83 -7.72 4.81
N ASN A 105 6.88 -8.94 5.34
CA ASN A 105 8.15 -9.58 5.62
C ASN A 105 8.81 -9.93 4.29
N LYS A 106 9.99 -9.36 4.02
CA LYS A 106 10.83 -9.59 2.81
C LYS A 106 11.26 -11.05 2.70
N LYS A 107 10.31 -11.96 2.50
CA LYS A 107 10.57 -13.37 2.20
C LYS A 107 11.02 -13.43 0.74
N LYS A 108 12.16 -14.10 0.51
CA LYS A 108 12.61 -14.41 -0.85
C LYS A 108 11.45 -15.05 -1.63
N PRO A 109 11.29 -14.75 -2.93
CA PRO A 109 10.28 -15.40 -3.74
C PRO A 109 10.46 -16.91 -3.65
N ARG A 110 9.35 -17.66 -3.65
CA ARG A 110 9.42 -19.12 -3.68
C ARG A 110 10.13 -19.53 -4.97
N GLN A 111 11.06 -20.47 -4.90
CA GLN A 111 11.79 -20.96 -6.06
C GLN A 111 11.53 -22.46 -6.21
N ASN A 112 11.05 -22.86 -7.39
CA ASN A 112 10.91 -24.24 -7.78
C ASN A 112 11.84 -24.43 -8.99
N ILE A 113 12.99 -25.06 -8.76
CA ILE A 113 14.03 -25.27 -9.77
C ILE A 113 14.07 -26.77 -10.09
N TYR A 114 13.87 -27.11 -11.35
CA TYR A 114 13.93 -28.47 -11.85
C TYR A 114 15.22 -28.65 -12.66
N ASP A 115 16.26 -29.17 -12.01
CA ASP A 115 17.58 -29.39 -12.62
C ASP A 115 17.73 -30.86 -13.02
N ASN A 116 17.78 -31.14 -14.32
CA ASN A 116 17.92 -32.48 -14.89
C ASN A 116 16.87 -33.49 -14.38
N GLN A 117 15.66 -33.01 -14.04
CA GLN A 117 14.55 -33.82 -13.56
C GLN A 117 13.38 -33.76 -14.53
N LEU A 118 12.60 -34.85 -14.58
CA LEU A 118 11.35 -34.89 -15.35
C LEU A 118 10.30 -33.99 -14.68
N TYR A 119 9.77 -33.05 -15.45
CA TYR A 119 8.68 -32.17 -15.07
C TYR A 119 7.42 -32.55 -15.83
N THR A 120 6.33 -32.82 -15.10
CA THR A 120 5.07 -33.34 -15.65
C THR A 120 3.93 -32.32 -15.62
N GLY A 121 4.22 -31.05 -15.32
CA GLY A 121 3.22 -29.99 -15.18
C GLY A 121 2.85 -29.68 -13.73
N GLY A 122 2.02 -28.67 -13.53
CA GLY A 122 1.62 -28.25 -12.18
C GLY A 122 0.69 -27.04 -12.15
N ASN A 123 0.05 -26.86 -11.00
CA ASN A 123 -0.80 -25.72 -10.69
C ASN A 123 -0.12 -24.84 -9.64
N TYR A 124 0.01 -23.55 -9.92
CA TYR A 124 0.70 -22.59 -9.07
C TYR A 124 -0.21 -21.40 -8.75
N ASP A 125 -0.53 -21.24 -7.46
CA ASP A 125 -1.25 -20.08 -6.96
C ASP A 125 -0.27 -19.13 -6.24
N VAL A 126 -0.23 -17.89 -6.70
CA VAL A 126 0.67 -16.85 -6.18
C VAL A 126 -0.13 -15.65 -5.69
N THR A 127 -0.17 -15.51 -4.38
CA THR A 127 -0.94 -14.47 -3.68
C THR A 127 0.03 -13.69 -2.79
N PHE A 128 0.29 -12.42 -3.11
CA PHE A 128 1.13 -11.51 -2.32
C PHE A 128 2.63 -11.88 -2.17
N ASN A 129 3.33 -12.25 -3.27
CA ASN A 129 4.80 -12.31 -3.41
C ASN A 129 5.17 -12.63 -4.89
N GLY A 130 6.29 -13.31 -5.15
CA GLY A 130 6.56 -13.94 -6.43
C GLY A 130 6.97 -15.42 -6.36
N LEU A 131 6.91 -16.06 -7.51
CA LEU A 131 7.39 -17.41 -7.77
C LEU A 131 8.44 -17.36 -8.88
N ILE A 132 9.55 -18.07 -8.69
CA ILE A 132 10.48 -18.40 -9.77
C ILE A 132 10.26 -19.88 -10.07
N LEU A 133 9.77 -20.18 -11.28
CA LEU A 133 9.65 -21.53 -11.80
C LEU A 133 10.72 -21.70 -12.88
N ASP A 134 11.79 -22.39 -12.53
CA ASP A 134 12.92 -22.60 -13.43
C ASP A 134 12.88 -24.03 -14.00
N LEU A 135 12.49 -24.12 -15.27
CA LEU A 135 12.46 -25.34 -16.07
C LEU A 135 13.56 -25.35 -17.13
N SER A 136 14.50 -24.40 -17.11
CA SER A 136 15.53 -24.25 -18.16
C SER A 136 16.40 -25.49 -18.40
N LYS A 137 16.52 -26.37 -17.40
CA LYS A 137 17.24 -27.65 -17.45
C LYS A 137 16.34 -28.86 -17.17
N ALA A 138 15.03 -28.68 -17.18
CA ALA A 138 14.09 -29.75 -16.92
C ALA A 138 13.88 -30.63 -18.16
N TYR A 139 13.62 -31.92 -17.95
CA TYR A 139 13.09 -32.78 -19.00
C TYR A 139 11.57 -32.65 -19.03
N LEU A 140 10.99 -32.33 -20.18
CA LEU A 140 9.53 -32.25 -20.37
C LEU A 140 9.04 -33.34 -21.32
N ASN A 141 7.81 -33.79 -21.07
CA ASN A 141 7.06 -34.63 -21.99
C ASN A 141 6.69 -33.84 -23.26
N GLU A 142 6.25 -34.54 -24.31
CA GLU A 142 5.80 -33.92 -25.58
C GLU A 142 4.74 -32.84 -25.34
N GLU A 143 3.81 -33.07 -24.42
CA GLU A 143 2.83 -32.08 -23.99
C GLU A 143 2.90 -31.90 -22.48
N THR A 144 3.02 -30.65 -22.03
CA THR A 144 3.03 -30.32 -20.59
C THR A 144 2.10 -29.16 -20.30
N ASN A 145 1.20 -29.35 -19.33
CA ASN A 145 0.24 -28.32 -18.90
C ASN A 145 0.73 -27.62 -17.65
N ILE A 146 0.73 -26.29 -17.66
CA ILE A 146 1.08 -25.45 -16.51
C ILE A 146 -0.05 -24.46 -16.28
N THR A 147 -0.64 -24.47 -15.09
CA THR A 147 -1.63 -23.46 -14.70
C THR A 147 -1.02 -22.52 -13.67
N ILE A 148 -1.10 -21.21 -13.92
CA ILE A 148 -0.56 -20.19 -13.02
C ILE A 148 -1.63 -19.13 -12.75
N SER A 149 -2.02 -18.97 -11.49
CA SER A 149 -2.94 -17.93 -11.05
C SER A 149 -2.22 -16.94 -10.13
N THR A 150 -2.22 -15.66 -10.49
CA THR A 150 -1.61 -14.57 -9.71
C THR A 150 -2.65 -13.55 -9.30
N LEU A 151 -2.69 -13.22 -8.00
CA LEU A 151 -3.61 -12.20 -7.46
C LEU A 151 -2.94 -10.86 -7.22
N PHE A 152 -1.80 -10.84 -6.53
CA PHE A 152 -1.01 -9.66 -6.15
C PHE A 152 0.47 -10.03 -6.16
N GLY A 153 1.03 -10.35 -7.33
CA GLY A 153 2.35 -10.99 -7.39
C GLY A 153 2.90 -11.19 -8.80
N GLY A 154 4.10 -11.77 -8.88
CA GLY A 154 4.80 -12.01 -10.14
C GLY A 154 5.32 -13.44 -10.27
N VAL A 155 5.30 -13.99 -11.48
CA VAL A 155 5.98 -15.27 -11.76
C VAL A 155 7.02 -15.08 -12.83
N ASP A 156 8.27 -15.43 -12.53
CA ASP A 156 9.28 -15.61 -13.57
C ASP A 156 9.30 -17.11 -13.94
N LEU A 157 8.90 -17.41 -15.17
CA LEU A 157 8.88 -18.76 -15.75
C LEU A 157 10.04 -18.88 -16.74
N TYR A 158 11.04 -19.70 -16.41
CA TYR A 158 12.16 -20.00 -17.32
C TYR A 158 11.90 -21.34 -18.00
N LEU A 159 11.99 -21.37 -19.33
CA LEU A 159 11.69 -22.55 -20.14
C LEU A 159 12.92 -22.99 -20.95
N PRO A 160 13.14 -24.30 -21.18
CA PRO A 160 14.29 -24.79 -21.95
C PRO A 160 14.14 -24.47 -23.44
N ASP A 161 15.21 -24.33 -24.21
CA ASP A 161 15.14 -23.83 -25.61
C ASP A 161 14.44 -24.78 -26.61
N ASP A 162 14.25 -26.05 -26.22
CA ASP A 162 13.70 -27.14 -27.05
C ASP A 162 12.17 -27.28 -26.95
N VAL A 163 11.48 -26.31 -26.33
CA VAL A 163 10.00 -26.31 -26.22
C VAL A 163 9.35 -25.11 -26.89
N ASN A 164 8.18 -25.36 -27.47
CA ASN A 164 7.24 -24.32 -27.86
C ASN A 164 6.26 -24.03 -26.71
N ILE A 165 5.68 -22.82 -26.71
CA ILE A 165 4.68 -22.42 -25.71
C ILE A 165 3.39 -21.93 -26.38
N GLN A 166 2.26 -22.36 -25.83
CA GLN A 166 0.93 -21.85 -26.14
C GLN A 166 0.33 -21.21 -24.89
N ILE A 167 -0.03 -19.93 -24.98
CA ILE A 167 -0.48 -19.14 -23.84
C ILE A 167 -1.99 -18.92 -23.94
N GLN A 168 -2.72 -19.35 -22.93
CA GLN A 168 -4.11 -18.99 -22.71
C GLN A 168 -4.17 -18.12 -21.45
N SER A 169 -4.38 -16.82 -21.60
CA SER A 169 -4.36 -15.89 -20.47
C SER A 169 -5.68 -15.15 -20.28
N SER A 170 -6.12 -15.04 -19.02
CA SER A 170 -7.21 -14.15 -18.60
C SER A 170 -6.69 -13.12 -17.59
N ASN A 171 -6.66 -11.85 -18.01
CA ASN A 171 -6.00 -10.78 -17.25
C ASN A 171 -6.98 -9.64 -16.94
N PHE A 172 -6.87 -9.03 -15.76
CA PHE A 172 -7.64 -7.83 -15.39
C PHE A 172 -6.76 -6.57 -15.31
N LEU A 173 -5.84 -6.50 -14.35
CA LEU A 173 -4.88 -5.40 -14.13
C LEU A 173 -3.45 -5.97 -14.04
N GLY A 174 -3.04 -6.64 -15.12
CA GLY A 174 -1.83 -7.45 -15.19
C GLY A 174 -1.60 -8.05 -16.59
N GLY A 175 -0.63 -8.94 -16.74
CA GLY A 175 -0.30 -9.52 -18.05
C GLY A 175 0.62 -10.73 -18.04
N VAL A 176 0.78 -11.35 -19.20
CA VAL A 176 1.78 -12.37 -19.47
C VAL A 176 2.73 -11.80 -20.52
N ASP A 177 4.00 -11.65 -20.15
CA ASP A 177 5.03 -11.06 -21.01
C ASP A 177 5.98 -12.15 -21.51
N LEU A 178 6.00 -12.37 -22.83
CA LEU A 178 6.91 -13.32 -23.47
C LEU A 178 8.17 -12.60 -23.97
N HIS A 179 9.29 -12.77 -23.27
CA HIS A 179 10.53 -12.06 -23.60
C HIS A 179 11.38 -12.83 -24.62
N LYS A 180 11.53 -12.26 -25.83
CA LYS A 180 12.55 -12.67 -26.83
C LYS A 180 12.52 -14.15 -27.24
N ARG A 181 11.37 -14.81 -27.11
CA ARG A 181 11.19 -16.22 -27.44
C ARG A 181 10.16 -16.37 -28.54
N GLU A 182 10.52 -17.13 -29.57
CA GLU A 182 9.63 -17.51 -30.66
C GLU A 182 9.54 -19.03 -30.74
N ASN A 183 8.38 -19.54 -31.12
CA ASN A 183 8.19 -20.97 -31.34
C ASN A 183 8.98 -21.42 -32.57
N LYS A 184 9.71 -22.53 -32.45
CA LYS A 184 10.50 -23.13 -33.54
C LYS A 184 9.76 -24.35 -34.08
N ILE A 185 9.72 -24.51 -35.39
CA ILE A 185 9.05 -25.65 -36.04
C ILE A 185 9.71 -26.98 -35.66
N GLU A 186 11.02 -26.96 -35.41
CA GLU A 186 11.83 -28.12 -35.03
C GLU A 186 11.54 -28.64 -33.62
N ASN A 187 10.94 -27.80 -32.76
CA ASN A 187 10.62 -28.20 -31.39
C ASN A 187 9.38 -29.10 -31.40
N THR A 188 9.54 -30.34 -30.95
CA THR A 188 8.46 -31.33 -30.86
C THR A 188 7.67 -31.24 -29.55
N LYS A 189 8.21 -30.56 -28.55
CA LYS A 189 7.60 -30.42 -27.21
C LYS A 189 6.83 -29.11 -27.10
N VAL A 190 5.65 -29.16 -26.49
CA VAL A 190 4.74 -28.01 -26.31
C VAL A 190 4.32 -27.87 -24.86
N ILE A 191 4.45 -26.64 -24.34
CA ILE A 191 3.90 -26.24 -23.05
C ILE A 191 2.60 -25.46 -23.28
N TYR A 192 1.53 -25.93 -22.66
CA TYR A 192 0.26 -25.20 -22.59
C TYR A 192 0.20 -24.45 -21.26
N LEU A 193 0.33 -23.12 -21.33
CA LEU A 193 0.26 -22.25 -20.16
C LEU A 193 -1.15 -21.66 -20.03
N ASN A 194 -1.87 -22.07 -18.98
CA ASN A 194 -3.12 -21.44 -18.57
C ASN A 194 -2.82 -20.41 -17.47
N ALA A 195 -2.90 -19.13 -17.83
CA ALA A 195 -2.54 -18.02 -16.97
C ALA A 195 -3.77 -17.21 -16.55
N ARG A 196 -3.86 -16.90 -15.26
CA ARG A 196 -4.85 -15.96 -14.73
C ARG A 196 -4.17 -14.89 -13.89
N CYS A 197 -4.18 -13.64 -14.34
CA CYS A 197 -3.53 -12.53 -13.63
C CYS A 197 -4.55 -11.45 -13.24
N ILE A 198 -4.73 -11.19 -11.94
CA ILE A 198 -5.61 -10.10 -11.48
C ILE A 198 -4.83 -8.80 -11.28
N PHE A 199 -3.91 -8.74 -10.31
CA PHE A 199 -2.97 -7.63 -10.11
C PHE A 199 -1.53 -8.18 -10.08
N GLY A 200 -0.89 -8.30 -11.23
CA GLY A 200 0.39 -9.01 -11.31
C GLY A 200 0.75 -9.45 -12.71
N GLY A 201 1.81 -10.24 -12.86
CA GLY A 201 2.18 -10.74 -14.17
C GLY A 201 3.07 -11.97 -14.18
N ILE A 202 3.13 -12.61 -15.34
CA ILE A 202 3.99 -13.76 -15.60
C ILE A 202 5.00 -13.34 -16.66
N ASN A 203 6.28 -13.30 -16.30
CA ASN A 203 7.37 -13.08 -17.25
C ASN A 203 7.89 -14.45 -17.69
N ILE A 204 7.75 -14.73 -18.97
CA ILE A 204 8.28 -15.95 -19.58
C ILE A 204 9.63 -15.62 -20.20
N LYS A 205 10.66 -16.36 -19.79
CA LYS A 205 12.05 -16.21 -20.23
C LYS A 205 12.53 -17.50 -20.88
#